data_AF-A0A915ZLE4-F1
#
_entry.id   AF-A0A915ZLE4-F1
#
_cell.length_a   1.000
_cell.length_b   1.000
_cell.length_c   1.000
_cell.angle_alpha   90.00
_cell.angle_beta   90.00
_cell.angle_gamma   90.00
#
_symmetry.space_group_name_H-M   'P 1'
#
loop_
_entity.id
_entity.type
_entity.pdbx_description
1 polymer ?
#
loop_
_entity_poly.entity_id
_entity_poly.type
_entity_poly.pdbx_seq_one_letter_code
_entity_poly.pdbx_strand_id
1 'polypeptide(L)'
;MTFAPVIEAYSVGVYLDMNAGACRIWIEDSNHERIAGDGKGDYHACDGTSGDSKEIDFPDQEYYVVAKVHLSLRKQKVRGSFNNNTCFRIHGNSDFYFDQYDSCT
;
A
#
# COMPACT_ATOMS: atom_id res chain seq x y z
N MET A 1 20.59 30.48 7.93
CA MET A 1 19.99 29.17 8.26
C MET A 1 18.86 28.94 7.29
N THR A 2 19.11 28.17 6.23
CA THR A 2 18.10 27.77 5.25
C THR A 2 17.22 26.72 5.91
N PHE A 3 16.00 27.10 6.26
CA PHE A 3 14.95 26.14 6.63
C PHE A 3 14.57 25.41 5.35
N ALA A 4 15.06 24.18 5.18
CA ALA A 4 14.41 23.26 4.26
C ALA A 4 12.98 23.07 4.79
N PRO A 5 11.93 23.20 3.96
CA PRO A 5 10.60 22.83 4.40
C PRO A 5 10.68 21.37 4.83
N VAL A 6 10.29 21.07 6.07
CA VAL A 6 9.93 19.70 6.45
C VAL A 6 8.72 19.40 5.57
N ILE A 7 8.95 18.63 4.50
CA ILE A 7 7.86 18.05 3.74
C ILE A 7 7.28 17.01 4.70
N GLU A 8 6.11 17.30 5.28
CA GLU A 8 5.39 16.29 6.03
C GLU A 8 5.14 15.15 5.04
N ALA A 9 5.58 13.95 5.38
CA ALA A 9 5.41 12.78 4.54
C ALA A 9 4.56 11.79 5.30
N TYR A 10 3.45 11.37 4.70
CA TYR A 10 2.73 10.22 5.20
C TYR A 10 3.45 8.96 4.75
N SER A 11 3.45 7.98 5.64
CA SER A 11 3.98 6.66 5.36
C SER A 11 2.86 5.63 5.50
N VAL A 12 2.82 4.72 4.53
CA VAL A 12 1.90 3.58 4.53
C VAL A 12 2.70 2.30 4.64
N GLY A 13 2.51 1.58 5.74
CA GLY A 13 3.06 0.25 5.94
C GLY A 13 2.08 -0.82 5.50
N VAL A 14 2.52 -1.77 4.68
CA VAL A 14 1.71 -2.93 4.28
C VAL A 14 2.43 -4.22 4.60
N TYR A 15 1.89 -5.00 5.52
CA TYR A 15 2.38 -6.33 5.86
C TYR A 15 1.97 -7.33 4.78
N LEU A 16 2.95 -8.05 4.24
CA LEU A 16 2.84 -8.97 3.10
C LEU A 16 2.75 -10.42 3.60
N ASP A 17 1.54 -10.91 3.84
CA ASP A 17 1.27 -12.22 4.43
C ASP A 17 0.35 -13.06 3.55
N MET A 18 0.61 -13.06 2.24
CA MET A 18 -0.08 -13.94 1.32
C MET A 18 0.50 -15.36 1.37
N ASN A 19 -0.33 -16.37 1.17
CA ASN A 19 0.14 -17.75 1.12
C ASN A 19 0.93 -18.05 -0.16
N ALA A 20 0.56 -17.39 -1.25
CA ALA A 20 1.27 -17.43 -2.52
C ALA A 20 0.76 -16.30 -3.42
N GLY A 21 1.62 -15.87 -4.35
CA GLY A 21 1.24 -14.97 -5.43
C GLY A 21 1.92 -13.61 -5.36
N ALA A 22 1.85 -12.92 -6.49
CA ALA A 22 2.37 -11.58 -6.60
C ALA A 22 1.26 -10.57 -6.35
N CYS A 23 1.55 -9.46 -5.69
CA CYS A 23 0.62 -8.36 -5.51
C CYS A 23 1.25 -7.03 -5.89
N ARG A 24 0.39 -6.03 -5.98
CA ARG A 24 0.73 -4.67 -6.33
C ARG A 24 0.00 -3.75 -5.36
N ILE A 25 0.75 -2.86 -4.73
CA ILE A 25 0.25 -1.89 -3.75
C ILE A 25 0.72 -0.51 -4.19
N TRP A 26 -0.23 0.41 -4.35
CA TRP A 26 0.08 1.78 -4.73
C TRP A 26 -0.84 2.75 -4.01
N ILE A 27 -0.40 4.00 -3.96
CA ILE A 27 -1.11 5.10 -3.32
C ILE A 27 -1.68 6.00 -4.41
N GLU A 28 -2.96 6.31 -4.30
CA GLU A 28 -3.67 7.27 -5.13
C GLU A 28 -3.99 8.54 -4.33
N ASP A 29 -4.02 9.69 -4.98
CA ASP A 29 -4.52 10.94 -4.40
C ASP A 29 -6.06 11.02 -4.44
N SER A 30 -6.61 12.16 -4.02
CA SER A 30 -8.05 12.46 -4.11
C SER A 30 -8.62 12.51 -5.52
N ASN A 31 -7.76 12.65 -6.54
CA ASN A 31 -8.14 12.58 -7.95
C ASN A 31 -8.07 11.16 -8.53
N HIS A 32 -7.78 10.15 -7.70
CA HIS A 32 -7.48 8.78 -8.12
C HIS A 32 -6.26 8.65 -9.05
N GLU A 33 -5.33 9.59 -8.96
CA GLU A 33 -4.04 9.54 -9.65
C GLU A 33 -2.99 8.90 -8.75
N ARG A 34 -2.21 7.97 -9.30
CA ARG A 34 -1.16 7.30 -8.54
C ARG A 34 -0.02 8.27 -8.23
N ILE A 35 0.24 8.46 -6.94
CA ILE A 35 1.30 9.32 -6.41
C ILE A 35 2.52 8.54 -5.90
N ALA A 36 2.36 7.29 -5.47
CA ALA A 36 3.45 6.48 -4.92
C ALA A 36 3.18 4.97 -4.99
N GLY A 37 4.20 4.17 -4.63
CA GLY A 37 4.14 2.70 -4.64
C GLY A 37 4.35 2.09 -6.03
N ASP A 38 3.76 0.92 -6.26
CA ASP A 38 4.12 0.08 -7.41
C ASP A 38 3.74 0.64 -8.79
N GLY A 39 4.63 0.38 -9.74
CA GLY A 39 4.48 0.49 -11.20
C GLY A 39 3.25 -0.18 -11.79
N LYS A 40 2.72 0.33 -12.91
CA LYS A 40 1.71 -0.42 -13.68
C LYS A 40 2.35 -1.70 -14.20
N GLY A 41 1.94 -2.84 -13.64
CA GLY A 41 2.51 -4.15 -13.96
C GLY A 41 3.67 -4.58 -13.07
N ASP A 42 4.11 -3.75 -12.12
CA ASP A 42 5.09 -4.12 -11.09
C ASP A 42 4.40 -4.95 -10.01
N TYR A 43 4.19 -6.22 -10.32
CA TYR A 43 3.78 -7.21 -9.36
C TYR A 43 5.03 -7.79 -8.69
N HIS A 44 5.08 -7.72 -7.36
CA HIS A 44 6.14 -8.31 -6.55
C HIS A 44 5.55 -9.42 -5.69
N ALA A 45 6.37 -10.36 -5.20
CA ALA A 45 5.88 -11.42 -4.32
C ALA A 45 5.40 -10.82 -2.99
N CYS A 46 4.19 -11.16 -2.58
CA CYS A 46 3.57 -10.65 -1.34
C CYS A 46 3.37 -11.74 -0.30
N ASP A 47 4.17 -12.80 -0.41
CA ASP A 47 4.17 -13.99 0.43
C ASP A 47 5.26 -13.97 1.51
N GLY A 48 5.74 -12.77 1.88
CA GLY A 48 6.84 -12.57 2.83
C GLY A 48 8.23 -12.91 2.27
N THR A 49 8.35 -13.60 1.12
CA THR A 49 9.65 -14.01 0.57
C THR A 49 10.55 -12.84 0.17
N SER A 50 9.95 -11.69 -0.17
CA SER A 50 10.64 -10.46 -0.58
C SER A 50 10.77 -9.43 0.55
N GLY A 51 10.35 -9.80 1.76
CA GLY A 51 10.17 -8.90 2.90
C GLY A 51 8.76 -9.02 3.46
N ASP A 52 8.64 -9.01 4.79
CA ASP A 52 7.36 -9.20 5.48
C ASP A 52 6.50 -7.93 5.45
N SER A 53 7.08 -6.77 5.14
CA SER A 53 6.37 -5.50 5.07
C SER A 53 6.92 -4.60 3.98
N LYS A 54 6.06 -3.71 3.50
CA LYS A 54 6.36 -2.69 2.49
C LYS A 54 5.97 -1.33 3.03
N GLU A 55 6.94 -0.44 3.13
CA GLU A 55 6.71 0.96 3.50
C GLU A 55 6.71 1.83 2.24
N ILE A 56 5.76 2.75 2.14
CA ILE A 56 5.60 3.67 1.02
C ILE A 56 5.46 5.08 1.58
N ASP A 57 6.48 5.91 1.37
CA ASP A 57 6.47 7.32 1.77
C ASP A 57 6.01 8.22 0.62
N PHE A 58 5.19 9.21 0.93
CA PHE A 58 4.64 10.16 -0.03
C PHE A 58 4.27 11.49 0.65
N PRO A 59 4.07 12.59 -0.12
CA PRO A 59 3.72 13.90 0.45
C PRO A 59 2.44 13.84 1.30
N ASP A 60 2.35 14.70 2.31
CA ASP A 60 1.17 14.90 3.14
C ASP A 60 -0.03 15.39 2.33
N GLN A 61 -0.90 14.46 1.94
CA GLN A 61 -2.14 14.77 1.26
C GLN A 61 -3.17 13.68 1.49
N GLU A 62 -4.43 13.97 1.20
CA GLU A 62 -5.48 12.97 1.23
C GLU A 62 -5.16 11.86 0.23
N TYR A 63 -5.17 10.62 0.71
CA TYR A 63 -4.75 9.48 -0.09
C TYR A 63 -5.66 8.25 0.06
N TYR A 64 -5.53 7.37 -0.93
CA TYR A 64 -6.16 6.07 -0.98
C TYR A 64 -5.09 4.99 -1.19
N VAL A 65 -5.22 3.89 -0.47
CA VAL A 65 -4.35 2.73 -0.62
C VAL A 65 -5.04 1.69 -1.47
N VAL A 66 -4.40 1.31 -2.57
CA VAL A 66 -4.95 0.35 -3.51
C VAL A 66 -4.07 -0.88 -3.56
N ALA A 67 -4.70 -2.03 -3.34
CA ALA A 67 -4.06 -3.33 -3.39
C ALA A 67 -4.71 -4.21 -4.47
N LYS A 68 -3.88 -4.86 -5.29
CA LYS A 68 -4.30 -5.82 -6.30
C LYS A 68 -3.40 -7.04 -6.33
N VAL A 69 -3.99 -8.22 -6.26
CA VAL A 69 -3.28 -9.49 -6.38
C VAL A 69 -3.26 -9.95 -7.83
N HIS A 70 -2.10 -10.39 -8.31
CA HIS A 70 -1.88 -10.99 -9.62
C HIS A 70 -2.66 -12.31 -9.73
N LEU A 71 -3.30 -12.57 -10.88
CA LEU A 71 -4.16 -13.75 -11.10
C LEU A 71 -5.40 -13.86 -10.20
N SER A 72 -5.68 -12.89 -9.34
CA SER A 72 -6.98 -12.81 -8.68
C SER A 72 -8.04 -12.38 -9.70
N LEU A 73 -9.13 -13.15 -9.79
CA LEU A 73 -10.33 -12.75 -10.52
C LEU A 73 -11.10 -11.63 -9.81
N ARG A 74 -10.69 -11.27 -8.58
CA ARG A 74 -11.31 -10.18 -7.81
C ARG A 74 -10.81 -8.82 -8.28
N LYS A 75 -11.70 -7.83 -8.18
CA LYS A 75 -11.36 -6.42 -8.39
C LYS A 75 -10.33 -5.97 -7.34
N GLN A 76 -9.53 -4.96 -7.70
CA GLN A 76 -8.64 -4.28 -6.75
C GLN A 76 -9.41 -3.79 -5.52
N LYS A 77 -8.77 -3.82 -4.36
CA LYS A 77 -9.33 -3.28 -3.13
C LYS A 77 -8.75 -1.89 -2.90
N VAL A 78 -9.63 -0.92 -2.69
CA VAL A 78 -9.28 0.47 -2.37
C VAL A 78 -9.66 0.72 -0.92
N ARG A 79 -8.80 1.41 -0.17
CA ARG A 79 -9.01 1.85 1.21
C ARG A 79 -8.74 3.34 1.30
N GLY A 80 -9.60 4.08 1.99
CA GLY A 80 -9.47 5.52 2.16
C GLY A 80 -10.83 6.21 2.24
N SER A 81 -10.87 7.54 2.32
CA SER A 81 -9.68 8.42 2.34
C SER A 81 -8.95 8.42 3.69
N PHE A 82 -7.65 8.71 3.66
CA PHE A 82 -6.80 8.84 4.84
C PHE A 82 -6.00 10.14 4.80
N ASN A 83 -5.68 10.67 5.98
CA ASN A 83 -4.93 11.92 6.18
C ASN A 83 -3.91 11.77 7.32
N ASN A 84 -3.39 10.56 7.51
CA ASN A 84 -2.43 10.19 8.55
C ASN A 84 -1.66 8.95 8.12
N ASN A 85 -0.60 8.58 8.83
CA ASN A 85 0.10 7.32 8.60
C ASN A 85 -0.85 6.15 8.89
N THR A 86 -0.91 5.17 7.99
CA THR A 86 -1.77 4.00 8.16
C THR A 86 -1.01 2.72 7.87
N CYS A 87 -1.45 1.64 8.50
CA CYS A 87 -0.93 0.33 8.24
C CYS A 87 -2.01 -0.64 7.78
N PHE A 88 -1.62 -1.53 6.88
CA PHE A 88 -2.47 -2.57 6.34
C PHE A 88 -1.78 -3.92 6.39
N ARG A 89 -2.57 -4.97 6.33
CA ARG A 89 -2.09 -6.32 6.04
C ARG A 89 -2.81 -6.84 4.81
N ILE A 90 -2.03 -7.33 3.86
CA ILE A 90 -2.54 -8.14 2.77
C ILE A 90 -2.30 -9.61 3.11
N HIS A 91 -3.36 -10.40 3.11
CA HIS A 91 -3.27 -11.84 3.40
C HIS A 91 -4.26 -12.65 2.58
N GLY A 92 -4.05 -13.97 2.55
CA GLY A 92 -4.85 -14.90 1.74
C GLY A 92 -4.13 -15.34 0.45
N ASN A 93 -4.89 -15.61 -0.62
CA ASN A 93 -4.35 -16.10 -1.89
C ASN A 93 -5.06 -15.39 -3.06
N SER A 94 -5.70 -16.11 -3.99
CA SER A 94 -6.56 -15.53 -5.03
C SER A 94 -7.74 -14.74 -4.45
N ASP A 95 -8.27 -15.18 -3.31
CA ASP A 95 -9.27 -14.48 -2.51
C ASP A 95 -8.62 -13.72 -1.35
N PHE A 96 -7.94 -12.63 -1.68
CA PHE A 96 -7.18 -11.85 -0.71
C PHE A 96 -8.06 -10.93 0.16
N TYR A 97 -7.52 -10.63 1.34
CA TYR A 97 -8.01 -9.66 2.29
C TYR A 97 -7.04 -8.48 2.38
N PHE A 98 -7.57 -7.31 2.68
CA PHE A 98 -6.79 -6.09 2.80
C PHE A 98 -7.40 -5.27 3.93
N ASP A 99 -6.84 -5.48 5.11
CA ASP A 99 -7.39 -5.02 6.38
C ASP A 99 -6.47 -3.97 6.97
N GLN A 100 -7.06 -2.90 7.51
CA GLN A 100 -6.32 -1.85 8.20
C GLN A 100 -5.98 -2.31 9.62
N TYR A 101 -4.78 -1.97 10.08
CA TYR A 101 -4.33 -2.16 11.46
C TYR A 101 -3.99 -0.81 12.08
N ASP A 102 -4.41 -0.59 13.32
CA ASP A 102 -4.11 0.63 14.09
C ASP A 102 -2.64 0.73 14.49
N SER A 103 -1.91 -0.38 14.54
CA SER A 103 -0.51 -0.42 14.98
C SER A 103 0.40 -1.02 13.92
N CYS A 104 1.31 -0.20 13.41
CA CYS A 104 2.46 -0.62 12.62
C CYS A 104 3.54 -1.19 13.56
N THR A 105 3.30 -2.33 14.20
CA THR A 105 4.26 -2.97 15.13
C THR A 105 4.87 -4.21 14.53
#